data_AF-A0A0B4EIU9-F1
#
_entry.id   AF-A0A0B4EIU9-F1
#
_cell.length_a   1.000
_cell.length_b   1.000
_cell.length_c   1.000
_cell.angle_alpha   90.00
_cell.angle_beta   90.00
_cell.angle_gamma   90.00
#
_symmetry.space_group_name_H-M   'P 1'
#
loop_
_entity.id
_entity.type
_entity.pdbx_description
1 polymer ?
#
loop_
_entity_poly.entity_id
_entity_poly.type
_entity_poly.pdbx_seq_one_letter_code
_entity_poly.pdbx_strand_id
1 'polypeptide(L)'
;MSLLDLFLFGIFAVLYRIKTENIWGISGFHAAWNCFQGNVFSFPVSGTDTGSAFISVTTQGPSWLSGGKFGVEGSIVSIVVQLILIFYLYYEIFIKGKKI
;
A
#
# COMPACT_ATOMS: atom_id res chain seq x y z
N MET A 1 8.04 8.85 6.95
CA MET A 1 7.79 7.52 6.34
C MET A 1 6.68 7.60 5.32
N SER A 2 5.56 8.27 5.62
CA SER A 2 4.39 8.41 4.72
C SER A 2 4.70 8.90 3.30
N LEU A 3 5.55 9.93 3.12
CA LEU A 3 5.94 10.39 1.77
C LEU A 3 6.71 9.33 0.97
N LEU A 4 7.57 8.57 1.65
CA LEU A 4 8.31 7.47 1.03
C LEU A 4 7.35 6.35 0.64
N ASP A 5 6.39 6.03 1.50
CA ASP A 5 5.36 5.04 1.22
C ASP A 5 4.52 5.41 -0.01
N LEU A 6 4.00 6.64 -0.09
CA LEU A 6 3.26 7.12 -1.26
C LEU A 6 4.09 7.07 -2.55
N PHE A 7 5.38 7.41 -2.46
CA PHE A 7 6.29 7.34 -3.60
C PHE A 7 6.52 5.89 -4.07
N LEU A 8 6.73 4.96 -3.13
CA LEU A 8 6.88 3.54 -3.43
C LEU A 8 5.59 2.95 -4.01
N PHE A 9 4.43 3.34 -3.49
CA PHE A 9 3.14 2.93 -4.03
C PHE A 9 2.98 3.41 -5.47
N GLY A 10 3.42 4.63 -5.80
CA GLY A 10 3.46 5.14 -7.17
C GLY A 10 4.30 4.26 -8.10
N ILE A 11 5.50 3.85 -7.66
CA ILE A 11 6.35 2.94 -8.43
C ILE A 11 5.67 1.58 -8.63
N PHE A 12 5.10 1.01 -7.56
CA PHE A 12 4.35 -0.24 -7.62
C PHE A 12 3.19 -0.16 -8.60
N ALA A 13 2.41 0.93 -8.55
CA ALA A 13 1.27 1.14 -9.42
C ALA A 13 1.65 1.22 -10.90
N VAL A 14 2.75 1.94 -11.21
CA VAL A 14 3.28 2.03 -12.58
C VAL A 14 3.76 0.67 -13.07
N LEU A 15 4.52 -0.07 -12.26
CA LEU A 15 4.98 -1.42 -12.62
C LEU A 15 3.81 -2.39 -12.85
N TYR A 16 2.78 -2.33 -12.00
CA TYR A 16 1.58 -3.13 -12.17
C TYR A 16 0.90 -2.82 -13.50
N ARG A 17 0.69 -1.52 -13.81
CA ARG A 17 0.11 -1.07 -15.08
C ARG A 17 0.94 -1.45 -16.29
N ILE A 18 2.26 -1.47 -16.19
CA ILE A 18 3.13 -1.94 -17.28
C ILE A 18 2.91 -3.44 -17.54
N LYS A 19 2.78 -4.25 -16.48
CA LYS A 19 2.56 -5.70 -16.61
C LYS A 19 1.17 -6.06 -17.13
N THR A 20 0.12 -5.38 -16.68
CA THR A 20 -1.27 -5.74 -16.99
C THR A 20 -1.88 -4.92 -18.12
N GLU A 21 -1.21 -3.85 -18.54
CA GLU A 21 -1.70 -2.83 -19.48
C GLU A 21 -3.07 -2.23 -19.09
N ASN A 22 -3.47 -2.37 -17.83
CA ASN A 22 -4.79 -2.01 -17.35
C ASN A 22 -4.73 -1.32 -15.99
N ILE A 23 -5.34 -0.13 -15.92
CA ILE A 23 -5.41 0.70 -14.71
C ILE A 23 -6.46 0.21 -13.70
N TRP A 24 -7.50 -0.48 -14.14
CA TRP A 24 -8.60 -0.90 -13.27
C TRP A 24 -8.15 -1.85 -12.16
N GLY A 25 -7.17 -2.71 -12.46
CA GLY A 25 -6.62 -3.64 -11.47
C GLY A 25 -5.93 -2.91 -10.31
N ILE A 26 -5.07 -1.95 -10.61
CA ILE A 26 -4.37 -1.18 -9.56
C ILE A 26 -5.32 -0.22 -8.83
N SER A 27 -6.30 0.37 -9.54
CA SER A 27 -7.33 1.20 -8.92
C SER A 27 -8.22 0.39 -7.97
N GLY A 28 -8.59 -0.83 -8.34
CA GLY A 28 -9.35 -1.75 -7.49
C GLY A 28 -8.55 -2.17 -6.26
N PHE A 29 -7.26 -2.46 -6.42
CA PHE A 29 -6.36 -2.75 -5.30
C PHE A 29 -6.26 -1.56 -4.34
N HIS A 30 -6.08 -0.35 -4.86
CA HIS A 30 -6.03 0.88 -4.05
C HIS A 30 -7.35 1.13 -3.31
N ALA A 31 -8.48 0.96 -3.98
CA ALA A 31 -9.80 1.11 -3.36
C ALA A 31 -10.02 0.07 -2.26
N ALA A 32 -9.64 -1.19 -2.50
CA ALA A 32 -9.72 -2.26 -1.51
C ALA A 32 -8.85 -1.94 -0.29
N TRP A 33 -7.60 -1.53 -0.48
CA TRP A 33 -6.70 -1.15 0.62
C TRP A 33 -7.31 -0.06 1.51
N ASN A 34 -7.75 1.05 0.92
CA ASN A 34 -8.39 2.15 1.64
C ASN A 34 -9.69 1.72 2.35
N CYS A 35 -10.48 0.86 1.69
CA CYS A 35 -11.71 0.34 2.27
C CYS A 35 -11.43 -0.50 3.53
N PHE A 36 -10.48 -1.43 3.46
CA PHE A 36 -10.12 -2.27 4.61
C PHE A 36 -9.47 -1.46 5.73
N GLN A 37 -8.54 -0.56 5.39
CA GLN A 37 -7.87 0.29 6.36
C GLN A 37 -8.87 1.15 7.15
N GLY A 38 -9.74 1.87 6.42
CA GLY A 38 -10.68 2.80 7.04
C GLY A 38 -11.98 2.17 7.54
N ASN A 39 -12.72 1.49 6.66
CA ASN A 39 -14.08 1.01 6.95
C ASN A 39 -14.09 -0.30 7.73
N VAL A 40 -13.08 -1.16 7.55
CA VAL A 40 -13.02 -2.45 8.27
C VAL A 40 -12.29 -2.29 9.59
N PHE A 41 -11.11 -1.67 9.62
CA PHE A 41 -10.24 -1.64 10.82
C PHE A 41 -10.17 -0.31 11.56
N SER A 42 -10.82 0.75 11.07
CA SER A 42 -10.81 2.08 11.71
C SER A 42 -9.44 2.77 11.77
N PHE A 43 -8.49 2.36 10.92
CA PHE A 43 -7.22 3.06 10.82
C PHE A 43 -7.37 4.36 10.03
N PRO A 44 -6.66 5.44 10.41
CA PRO A 44 -6.60 6.65 9.59
C PRO A 44 -6.15 6.30 8.19
N VAL A 45 -6.75 6.89 7.16
CA VAL A 45 -6.37 6.68 5.76
C VAL A 45 -5.66 7.92 5.27
N SER A 46 -4.35 7.81 4.99
CA SER A 46 -3.50 8.92 4.59
C SER A 46 -3.62 10.16 5.50
N GLY A 47 -3.82 9.95 6.80
CA GLY A 47 -3.99 11.02 7.79
C GLY A 47 -5.42 11.53 7.99
N THR A 48 -6.41 10.93 7.32
CA THR A 48 -7.82 11.26 7.50
C THR A 48 -8.47 10.26 8.46
N ASP A 49 -9.16 10.77 9.48
CA ASP A 49 -9.95 9.93 10.38
C ASP A 49 -11.17 9.36 9.65
N THR A 50 -11.34 8.04 9.72
CA THR A 50 -12.36 7.30 8.94
C THR A 50 -13.67 7.08 9.71
N GLY A 51 -13.80 7.67 10.90
CA GLY A 51 -15.03 7.58 11.70
C GLY A 51 -15.30 6.15 12.21
N SER A 52 -16.55 5.70 12.08
CA SER A 52 -16.99 4.37 12.54
C SER A 52 -16.61 3.28 11.54
N ALA A 53 -15.88 2.26 12.02
CA ALA A 53 -15.56 1.06 11.26
C ALA A 53 -16.29 -0.19 11.77
N PHE A 54 -16.25 -1.27 11.00
CA PHE A 54 -16.78 -2.59 11.41
C PHE A 54 -16.03 -3.16 12.62
N ILE A 55 -14.72 -2.95 12.70
CA ILE A 55 -13.86 -3.37 13.79
C ILE A 55 -13.05 -2.16 14.26
N SER A 56 -13.25 -1.76 15.51
CA SER A 56 -12.48 -0.67 16.10
C SER A 56 -11.14 -1.21 16.60
N VAL A 57 -10.08 -1.00 15.83
CA VAL A 57 -8.71 -1.40 16.19
C VAL A 57 -7.95 -0.20 16.73
N THR A 58 -7.48 -0.30 17.98
CA THR A 58 -6.58 0.71 18.55
C THR A 58 -5.14 0.25 18.41
N THR A 59 -4.31 1.04 17.72
CA THR A 59 -2.87 0.78 17.62
C THR A 59 -2.15 1.23 18.89
N GLN A 60 -1.36 0.33 19.47
CA GLN A 60 -0.44 0.62 20.56
C GLN A 60 0.98 0.30 20.11
N GLY A 61 1.93 1.17 20.46
CA GLY A 61 3.34 1.01 20.11
C GLY A 61 3.94 2.21 19.37
N PRO A 62 5.18 2.08 18.89
CA PRO A 62 5.90 3.19 18.28
C PRO A 62 5.33 3.57 16.91
N SER A 63 5.37 4.86 16.61
CA SER A 63 4.79 5.44 15.39
C SER A 63 5.39 4.90 14.08
N TRP A 64 6.62 4.41 14.10
CA TRP A 64 7.25 3.79 12.93
C TRP A 64 6.65 2.41 12.60
N LEU A 65 6.01 1.74 13.58
CA LEU A 65 5.37 0.45 13.40
C LEU A 65 3.86 0.58 13.16
N SER A 66 3.18 1.47 13.89
CA SER A 66 1.75 1.72 13.70
C SER A 66 1.45 2.64 12.51
N GLY A 67 2.44 3.40 12.05
CA GLY A 67 2.30 4.46 11.06
C GLY A 67 1.69 5.76 11.62
N GLY A 68 1.43 5.81 12.93
CA GLY A 68 1.02 7.01 13.67
C GLY A 68 -0.27 7.64 13.12
N LYS A 69 -0.31 8.97 13.09
CA LYS A 69 -1.48 9.73 12.63
C LYS A 69 -1.80 9.49 11.15
N PHE A 70 -0.84 9.01 10.36
CA PHE A 70 -1.05 8.78 8.93
C PHE A 70 -1.81 7.47 8.67
N GLY A 71 -1.84 6.56 9.64
CA GLY A 71 -2.34 5.20 9.47
C GLY A 71 -1.26 4.21 9.06
N VAL A 72 -1.64 2.96 8.79
CA VAL A 72 -0.70 1.86 8.50
C VAL A 72 0.19 2.11 7.27
N GLU A 73 -0.21 2.98 6.35
CA GLU A 73 0.59 3.50 5.22
C GLU A 73 1.83 4.28 5.69
N GLY A 74 1.86 4.77 6.93
CA GLY A 74 3.04 5.39 7.52
C GLY A 74 4.04 4.40 8.12
N SER A 75 3.73 3.10 8.13
CA SER A 75 4.51 2.08 8.83
C SER A 75 5.66 1.51 8.00
N ILE A 76 6.68 1.01 8.69
CA ILE A 76 7.76 0.25 8.05
C ILE A 76 7.26 -1.04 7.39
N VAL A 77 6.16 -1.62 7.91
CA VAL A 77 5.57 -2.85 7.38
C VAL A 77 5.02 -2.60 5.97
N SER A 78 4.29 -1.49 5.78
CA SER A 78 3.78 -1.09 4.47
C SER A 78 4.93 -0.91 3.45
N ILE A 79 5.99 -0.22 3.84
CA ILE A 79 7.18 0.00 3.01
C ILE A 79 7.83 -1.33 2.60
N VAL A 80 8.04 -2.26 3.54
CA VAL A 80 8.66 -3.56 3.25
C VAL A 80 7.81 -4.38 2.28
N VAL A 81 6.49 -4.41 2.48
CA VAL A 81 5.56 -5.12 1.59
C VAL A 81 5.60 -4.52 0.18
N GLN A 82 5.56 -3.19 0.07
CA GLN A 82 5.64 -2.51 -1.22
C GLN A 82 6.96 -2.79 -1.94
N LEU A 83 8.09 -2.77 -1.23
CA LEU A 83 9.39 -3.13 -1.81
C LEU A 83 9.40 -4.56 -2.36
N ILE A 84 8.89 -5.53 -1.61
CA ILE A 84 8.79 -6.93 -2.08
C ILE A 84 7.96 -7.01 -3.36
N LEU A 85 6.81 -6.35 -3.41
CA LEU A 85 5.96 -6.32 -4.59
C LEU A 85 6.63 -5.65 -5.80
N ILE A 86 7.33 -4.54 -5.57
CA ILE A 86 8.11 -3.83 -6.60
C ILE A 86 9.20 -4.74 -7.15
N PHE A 87 10.00 -5.39 -6.29
CA PHE A 87 11.06 -6.30 -6.72
C PHE A 87 10.50 -7.49 -7.49
N TYR A 88 9.39 -8.07 -7.03
CA TYR A 88 8.72 -9.16 -7.71
C TYR A 88 8.23 -8.75 -9.11
N LEU A 89 7.53 -7.62 -9.23
CA LEU A 89 7.06 -7.12 -10.52
C LEU A 89 8.23 -6.75 -11.44
N TYR A 90 9.25 -6.10 -10.91
CA TYR A 90 10.47 -5.77 -11.66
C TYR A 90 11.14 -7.03 -12.22
N TYR A 91 11.31 -8.06 -11.38
CA TYR A 91 11.88 -9.34 -11.80
C TYR A 91 11.05 -10.00 -12.90
N GLU A 92 9.72 -10.05 -12.74
CA GLU A 92 8.82 -10.65 -13.71
C GLU A 92 8.84 -9.91 -15.07
N ILE A 93 8.81 -8.58 -15.05
CA ILE A 93 8.75 -7.76 -16.27
C ILE A 93 10.10 -7.76 -17.01
N PHE A 94 11.20 -7.49 -16.30
CA PHE A 94 12.48 -7.16 -16.95
C PHE A 94 13.50 -8.30 -16.97
N ILE A 95 13.42 -9.25 -16.04
CA ILE A 95 14.39 -10.35 -15.93
C ILE A 95 13.79 -11.61 -16.56
N LYS A 96 12.61 -12.03 -16.10
CA LYS A 96 11.96 -13.26 -16.60
C LYS A 96 11.38 -13.08 -18.00
N GLY A 97 10.85 -11.90 -18.31
CA GLY A 97 10.35 -11.54 -19.65
C GLY A 97 11.45 -11.45 -20.72
N LYS A 98 12.73 -11.45 -20.33
CA LYS A 98 13.89 -11.46 -21.23
C LYS A 98 14.35 -12.86 -21.68
N LYS A 99 13.48 -13.87 -21.62
CA LYS A 99 13.76 -15.15 -22.29
C LYS A 99 13.78 -14.91 -23.81
N ILE A 100 14.99 -14.72 -24.33
CA ILE A 100 15.37 -14.91 -25.74
C ILE A 100 15.04 -16.35 -26.13
#